data_AF-A0A1P8KLA9-F1
#
_entry.id   AF-A0A1P8KLA9-F1
#
_cell.length_a   1.000
_cell.length_b   1.000
_cell.length_c   1.000
_cell.angle_alpha   90.00
_cell.angle_beta   90.00
_cell.angle_gamma   90.00
#
_symmetry.space_group_name_H-M   'P 1'
#
loop_
_entity.id
_entity.type
_entity.pdbx_description
1 polymer ?
#
loop_
_entity_poly.entity_id
_entity_poly.type
_entity_poly.pdbx_seq_one_letter_code
_entity_poly.pdbx_strand_id
1 'polypeptide(L)'
;MNEVMNKDYEPVEVFDYAQYQKDMEAKIVRNPRTNTPIDYISDEKLAQLEKDGITDFRPYIPVPKDIKAHLLFAVNIWIKLTKTYPNDEYLKSLDNEANHHIVLSYDWYKKFGVDKPVL
;
A
#
# COMPACT_ATOMS: atom_id res chain seq x y z
N MET A 1 0.98 14.02 -22.85
CA MET A 1 -0.35 13.84 -22.23
C MET A 1 -0.76 15.19 -21.68
N ASN A 2 -1.82 15.78 -22.24
CA ASN A 2 -2.44 16.99 -21.68
C ASN A 2 -3.40 16.51 -20.58
N GLU A 3 -2.89 16.27 -19.38
CA GLU A 3 -3.69 15.82 -18.24
C GLU A 3 -4.30 17.04 -17.54
N VAL A 4 -5.60 17.21 -17.73
CA VAL A 4 -6.41 18.19 -17.01
C VAL A 4 -6.61 17.64 -15.60
N MET A 5 -5.91 18.18 -14.61
CA MET A 5 -6.20 17.89 -13.20
C MET A 5 -7.67 18.19 -12.93
N ASN A 6 -8.43 17.18 -12.50
CA ASN A 6 -9.80 17.36 -12.06
C ASN A 6 -9.79 17.88 -10.63
N LYS A 7 -9.76 19.21 -10.48
CA LYS A 7 -9.70 19.86 -9.16
C LYS A 7 -10.91 19.53 -8.28
N ASP A 8 -12.05 19.27 -8.91
CA ASP A 8 -13.33 18.96 -8.27
C ASP A 8 -13.49 17.47 -7.91
N TYR A 9 -12.50 16.63 -8.25
CA TYR A 9 -12.50 15.22 -7.86
C TYR A 9 -12.19 15.08 -6.37
N GLU A 10 -13.13 14.49 -5.64
CA GLU A 10 -13.00 14.06 -4.25
C GLU A 10 -12.62 12.57 -4.21
N PRO A 11 -11.43 12.22 -3.67
CA PRO A 11 -11.00 10.83 -3.53
C PRO A 11 -11.96 9.98 -2.71
N VAL A 12 -12.18 8.74 -3.16
CA VAL A 12 -13.02 7.76 -2.47
C VAL A 12 -12.15 6.61 -1.98
N GLU A 13 -12.44 6.13 -0.77
CA GLU A 13 -11.80 4.95 -0.21
C GLU A 13 -12.21 3.69 -1.01
N VAL A 14 -11.22 2.92 -1.46
CA VAL A 14 -11.39 1.70 -2.27
C VAL A 14 -11.42 0.43 -1.42
N PHE A 15 -10.94 0.49 -0.17
CA PHE A 15 -11.14 -0.54 0.85
C PHE A 15 -10.99 0.08 2.23
N ASP A 16 -11.74 -0.40 3.22
CA ASP A 16 -11.67 0.08 4.61
C ASP A 16 -10.26 -0.17 5.18
N TYR A 17 -9.47 0.90 5.28
CA TYR A 17 -8.08 0.82 5.74
C TYR A 17 -8.00 0.43 7.23
N ALA A 18 -8.92 0.93 8.05
CA ALA A 18 -8.93 0.66 9.49
C ALA A 18 -9.25 -0.81 9.77
N GLN A 19 -10.22 -1.39 9.04
CA GLN A 19 -10.52 -2.81 9.12
C GLN A 19 -9.36 -3.65 8.58
N TYR A 20 -8.75 -3.24 7.46
CA TYR A 20 -7.57 -3.91 6.93
C TYR A 20 -6.43 -3.97 7.96
N GLN A 21 -6.14 -2.87 8.66
CA GLN A 21 -5.11 -2.85 9.71
C GLN A 21 -5.42 -3.86 10.82
N LYS A 22 -6.66 -3.88 11.33
CA LYS A 22 -7.09 -4.84 12.36
C LYS A 22 -6.94 -6.29 11.88
N ASP A 23 -7.33 -6.57 10.64
CA ASP A 23 -7.23 -7.90 10.06
C ASP A 23 -5.78 -8.36 9.90
N MET A 24 -4.87 -7.44 9.58
CA MET A 24 -3.44 -7.73 9.52
C MET A 24 -2.88 -7.97 10.93
N GLU A 25 -3.23 -7.15 11.91
CA GLU A 25 -2.78 -7.34 13.29
C GLU A 25 -3.23 -8.66 13.89
N ALA A 26 -4.45 -9.11 13.59
CA ALA A 26 -4.98 -10.39 14.03
C ALA A 26 -4.24 -11.61 13.44
N LYS A 27 -3.51 -11.43 12.33
CA LYS A 27 -2.72 -12.49 11.68
C LYS A 27 -1.28 -12.55 12.17
N ILE A 28 -0.86 -11.66 13.07
CA ILE A 28 0.48 -11.69 13.65
C ILE A 28 0.59 -12.89 14.58
N VAL A 29 1.59 -13.72 14.34
CA VAL A 29 1.84 -14.96 15.11
C VAL A 29 3.05 -14.84 16.04
N ARG A 30 3.81 -13.75 15.95
CA ARG A 30 5.05 -13.52 16.72
C ARG A 30 4.86 -12.49 17.83
N ASN A 31 5.41 -12.79 19.01
CA ASN A 31 5.50 -11.86 20.14
C ASN A 31 6.85 -12.08 20.87
N PRO A 32 7.74 -11.06 21.01
CA PRO A 32 7.57 -9.67 20.56
C PRO A 32 7.57 -9.51 19.05
N ARG A 33 6.87 -8.46 18.57
CA ARG A 33 6.86 -8.06 17.15
C ARG A 33 8.22 -7.54 16.72
N THR A 34 8.57 -7.76 15.46
CA THR A 34 9.78 -7.22 14.82
C THR A 34 9.46 -6.12 13.80
N ASN A 35 8.18 -5.93 13.47
CA ASN A 35 7.70 -5.07 12.39
C ASN A 35 8.27 -5.46 11.02
N THR A 36 8.48 -6.76 10.80
CA THR A 36 8.97 -7.33 9.54
C THR A 36 8.05 -8.46 9.06
N PRO A 37 8.21 -8.96 7.81
CA PRO A 37 7.36 -10.03 7.30
C PRO A 37 7.36 -11.31 8.15
N ILE A 38 8.40 -11.53 8.97
CA ILE A 38 8.49 -12.71 9.84
C ILE A 38 7.42 -12.71 10.95
N ASP A 39 6.82 -11.55 11.26
CA ASP A 39 5.75 -11.47 12.26
C ASP A 39 4.49 -12.25 11.84
N TYR A 40 4.37 -12.59 10.55
CA TYR A 40 3.29 -13.38 9.96
C TYR A 40 3.65 -14.85 9.72
N ILE A 41 4.88 -15.27 10.09
CA ILE A 41 5.40 -16.60 9.79
C ILE A 41 5.66 -17.33 11.11
N SER A 42 5.07 -18.51 11.29
CA SER A 42 5.35 -19.36 12.45
C SER A 42 6.83 -19.80 12.46
N ASP A 43 7.41 -20.02 13.63
CA ASP A 43 8.81 -20.45 13.75
C ASP A 43 9.12 -21.74 12.97
N GLU A 44 8.20 -22.72 12.94
CA GLU A 44 8.36 -23.95 12.14
C GLU A 44 8.49 -23.65 10.64
N LYS A 45 7.57 -22.84 10.10
CA LYS A 45 7.62 -22.42 8.70
C LYS A 45 8.87 -21.60 8.40
N LEU A 46 9.26 -20.69 9.30
CA LEU A 46 10.47 -19.88 9.13
C LEU A 46 11.72 -20.76 9.05
N ALA A 47 11.88 -21.71 9.97
CA ALA A 47 13.00 -22.65 9.96
C ALA A 47 13.04 -23.51 8.68
N GLN A 48 11.88 -23.87 8.12
CA GLN A 48 11.82 -24.55 6.84
C GLN A 48 12.25 -23.64 5.68
N LEU A 49 11.77 -22.40 5.63
CA LEU A 49 12.14 -21.44 4.60
C LEU A 49 13.65 -21.13 4.60
N GLU A 50 14.24 -21.02 5.79
CA GLU A 50 15.68 -20.83 5.96
C GLU A 50 16.48 -22.04 5.45
N LYS A 51 16.02 -23.28 5.72
CA LYS A 51 16.61 -24.51 5.15
C LYS A 51 16.50 -24.56 3.63
N ASP A 52 15.41 -24.05 3.08
CA ASP A 52 15.18 -23.96 1.63
C ASP A 52 15.99 -22.82 0.97
N GLY A 53 16.78 -22.06 1.74
CA GLY A 53 17.58 -20.93 1.25
C GLY A 53 16.76 -19.69 0.89
N ILE A 54 15.50 -19.61 1.33
CA ILE A 54 14.62 -18.47 1.10
C ILE A 54 14.94 -17.36 2.08
N THR A 55 15.32 -16.19 1.55
CA THR A 55 15.65 -14.99 2.34
C THR A 55 14.69 -13.83 2.12
N ASP A 56 13.84 -13.88 1.09
CA ASP A 56 12.78 -12.91 0.85
C ASP A 56 11.46 -13.42 1.42
N PHE A 57 11.05 -12.85 2.55
CA PHE A 57 9.82 -13.21 3.25
C PHE A 57 8.60 -12.36 2.86
N ARG A 58 8.76 -11.33 2.02
CA ARG A 58 7.65 -10.47 1.58
C ARG A 58 6.47 -11.23 0.94
N PRO A 59 6.68 -12.35 0.21
CA PRO A 59 5.57 -13.12 -0.34
C PRO A 59 4.64 -13.75 0.70
N TYR A 60 5.10 -13.91 1.95
CA TYR A 60 4.33 -14.56 3.03
C TYR A 60 3.49 -13.60 3.86
N ILE A 61 3.53 -12.29 3.56
CA ILE A 61 2.63 -11.32 4.19
C ILE A 61 1.21 -11.60 3.67
N PRO A 62 0.22 -11.85 4.55
CA PRO A 62 -1.12 -12.31 4.16
C PRO A 62 -2.04 -11.16 3.69
N VAL A 63 -1.53 -10.32 2.79
CA VAL A 63 -2.28 -9.23 2.15
C VAL A 63 -3.18 -9.81 1.06
N PRO A 64 -4.50 -9.55 1.08
CA PRO A 64 -5.40 -9.94 0.00
C PRO A 64 -4.91 -9.42 -1.36
N LYS A 65 -5.09 -10.23 -2.42
CA LYS A 65 -4.53 -9.94 -3.76
C LYS A 65 -4.96 -8.57 -4.30
N ASP A 66 -6.22 -8.22 -4.16
CA ASP A 66 -6.77 -6.97 -4.71
C ASP A 66 -6.26 -5.74 -3.95
N ILE A 67 -6.13 -5.86 -2.63
CA ILE A 67 -5.50 -4.83 -1.78
C ILE A 67 -4.03 -4.67 -2.16
N LYS A 68 -3.28 -5.78 -2.28
CA LYS A 68 -1.87 -5.75 -2.71
C LYS A 68 -1.71 -5.07 -4.08
N ALA A 69 -2.58 -5.39 -5.03
CA ALA A 69 -2.57 -4.79 -6.36
C ALA A 69 -2.88 -3.28 -6.30
N HIS A 70 -3.83 -2.86 -5.47
CA HIS A 70 -4.10 -1.44 -5.26
C HIS A 70 -2.92 -0.71 -4.62
N LEU A 71 -2.39 -1.23 -3.50
CA LEU A 71 -1.26 -0.61 -2.78
C LEU A 71 -0.05 -0.38 -3.70
N LEU A 72 0.33 -1.41 -4.45
CA LEU A 72 1.44 -1.31 -5.40
C LEU A 72 1.18 -0.27 -6.49
N PHE A 73 -0.04 -0.24 -7.02
CA PHE A 73 -0.43 0.74 -8.03
C PHE A 73 -0.38 2.16 -7.47
N ALA A 74 -1.08 2.43 -6.37
CA ALA A 74 -1.22 3.76 -5.80
C ALA A 74 0.15 4.34 -5.39
N VAL A 75 0.99 3.56 -4.70
CA VAL A 75 2.34 4.01 -4.32
C VAL A 75 3.22 4.32 -5.54
N ASN A 76 3.18 3.48 -6.58
CA ASN A 76 3.95 3.72 -7.80
C ASN A 76 3.49 4.99 -8.53
N ILE A 77 2.17 5.23 -8.58
CA ILE A 77 1.61 6.45 -9.16
C ILE A 77 1.98 7.67 -8.32
N TRP A 78 1.96 7.58 -7.00
CA TRP A 78 2.41 8.65 -6.11
C TRP A 78 3.88 9.03 -6.34
N ILE A 79 4.78 8.05 -6.39
CA ILE A 79 6.20 8.27 -6.70
C ILE A 79 6.39 8.92 -8.07
N LYS A 80 5.59 8.54 -9.07
CA LYS A 80 5.67 9.11 -10.43
C LYS A 80 5.16 10.55 -10.45
N LEU A 81 3.99 10.81 -9.86
CA LEU A 81 3.33 12.11 -9.89
C LEU A 81 4.09 13.14 -9.03
N THR A 82 4.62 12.76 -7.87
CA THR A 82 5.44 13.66 -7.03
C THR A 82 6.72 14.11 -7.75
N LYS A 83 7.31 13.27 -8.60
CA LYS A 83 8.44 13.66 -9.45
C LYS A 83 8.03 14.57 -10.61
N THR A 84 6.83 14.39 -11.14
CA THR A 84 6.31 15.15 -12.29
C THR A 84 5.78 16.52 -11.85
N TYR A 85 5.14 16.58 -10.68
CA TYR A 85 4.52 17.77 -10.10
C TYR A 85 5.07 18.03 -8.69
N PRO A 86 6.38 18.33 -8.54
CA PRO A 86 7.04 18.44 -7.24
C PRO A 86 6.52 19.60 -6.37
N ASN A 87 5.73 20.51 -6.94
CA ASN A 87 5.14 21.65 -6.24
C ASN A 87 3.64 21.54 -6.01
N ASP A 88 3.01 20.43 -6.41
CA ASP A 88 1.58 20.24 -6.20
C ASP A 88 1.25 20.11 -4.70
N GLU A 89 0.38 20.99 -4.20
CA GLU A 89 0.05 21.07 -2.77
C GLU A 89 -0.70 19.83 -2.29
N TYR A 90 -1.54 19.24 -3.15
CA TYR A 90 -2.29 18.04 -2.81
C TYR A 90 -1.34 16.84 -2.68
N LEU A 91 -0.45 16.60 -3.64
CA LEU A 91 0.56 15.54 -3.55
C LEU A 91 1.48 15.70 -2.35
N LYS A 92 1.89 16.94 -2.03
CA LYS A 92 2.67 17.23 -0.81
C LYS A 92 1.89 16.92 0.46
N SER A 93 0.59 17.21 0.49
CA SER A 93 -0.24 16.89 1.66
C SER A 93 -0.33 15.39 1.93
N LEU A 94 -0.17 14.55 0.91
CA LEU A 94 -0.17 13.09 1.02
C LEU A 94 1.11 12.52 1.64
N ASP A 95 2.23 13.28 1.64
CA ASP A 95 3.52 12.92 2.27
C ASP A 95 3.53 13.18 3.79
N ASN A 96 2.35 13.24 4.40
CA ASN A 96 2.15 13.40 5.83
C ASN A 96 1.67 12.08 6.42
N GLU A 97 2.22 11.66 7.56
CA GLU A 97 1.82 10.44 8.27
C GLU A 97 0.31 10.36 8.51
N ALA A 98 -0.34 11.48 8.84
CA ALA A 98 -1.79 11.54 9.03
C ALA A 98 -2.57 11.18 7.75
N ASN A 99 -1.98 11.41 6.58
CA ASN A 99 -2.61 11.22 5.27
C ASN A 99 -2.07 10.00 4.50
N HIS A 100 -1.12 9.24 5.06
CA HIS A 100 -0.60 8.04 4.40
C HIS A 100 -1.68 7.04 4.04
N HIS A 101 -2.71 6.89 4.87
CA HIS A 101 -3.85 6.02 4.57
C HIS A 101 -4.54 6.42 3.24
N ILE A 102 -4.60 7.72 2.91
CA ILE A 102 -5.16 8.20 1.64
C ILE A 102 -4.34 7.68 0.46
N VAL A 103 -3.01 7.72 0.54
CA VAL A 103 -2.15 7.15 -0.51
C VAL A 103 -2.41 5.66 -0.70
N LEU A 104 -2.67 4.95 0.40
CA LEU A 104 -2.74 3.49 0.44
C LEU A 104 -4.12 2.91 0.16
N SER A 105 -5.20 3.63 0.46
CA SER A 105 -6.56 3.10 0.38
C SER A 105 -7.55 3.92 -0.42
N TYR A 106 -7.15 5.05 -1.01
CA TYR A 106 -8.05 5.91 -1.80
C TYR A 106 -7.68 5.91 -3.29
N ASP A 107 -8.63 6.29 -4.13
CA ASP A 107 -8.43 6.47 -5.57
C ASP A 107 -8.00 7.90 -5.97
N TRP A 108 -7.23 8.55 -5.11
CA TRP A 108 -6.74 9.93 -5.25
C TRP A 108 -6.08 10.24 -6.59
N TYR A 109 -5.48 9.24 -7.24
CA TYR A 109 -4.81 9.36 -8.54
C TYR A 109 -5.76 9.76 -9.67
N LYS A 110 -7.08 9.54 -9.54
CA LYS A 110 -8.09 10.01 -10.49
C LYS A 110 -8.17 11.53 -10.58
N LYS A 111 -7.76 12.26 -9.53
CA LYS A 111 -7.59 13.72 -9.56
C LYS A 111 -6.61 14.17 -10.66
N PHE A 112 -5.68 13.30 -11.04
CA PHE A 112 -4.67 13.52 -12.07
C PHE A 112 -5.04 12.86 -13.41
N GLY A 113 -6.29 12.39 -13.58
CA GLY A 113 -6.73 11.71 -14.81
C GLY A 113 -6.14 10.32 -14.99
N VAL A 114 -5.61 9.72 -13.92
CA VAL A 114 -5.08 8.35 -13.96
C VAL A 114 -6.20 7.39 -13.58
N ASP A 115 -6.44 6.38 -14.43
CA ASP A 115 -7.30 5.25 -14.10
C ASP A 115 -6.46 4.03 -13.72
N LYS A 116 -6.93 3.26 -12.73
CA LYS A 116 -6.33 1.96 -12.43
C LYS A 116 -6.66 1.01 -13.59
N PRO A 117 -5.66 0.37 -14.22
CA PRO A 117 -5.94 -0.62 -15.24
C PRO A 117 -6.75 -1.76 -14.63
N VAL A 118 -7.81 -2.18 -15.32
CA VAL A 118 -8.56 -3.38 -14.97
C VAL A 118 -7.60 -4.57 -15.13
N LEU A 119 -7.33 -5.29 -14.04
CA LEU A 119 -6.47 -6.47 -14.01
C LEU A 119 -7.23 -7.73 -14.39
#